data_AF-A0A535PIM5-F1
#
_entry.id   AF-A0A535PIM5-F1
#
_cell.length_a   1.000
_cell.length_b   1.000
_cell.length_c   1.000
_cell.angle_alpha   90.00
_cell.angle_beta   90.00
_cell.angle_gamma   90.00
#
_symmetry.space_group_name_H-M   'P 1'
#
loop_
_entity.id
_entity.type
_entity.pdbx_description
1 polymer ?
#
loop_
_entity_poly.entity_id
_entity_poly.type
_entity_poly.pdbx_seq_one_letter_code
_entity_poly.pdbx_strand_id
1 'polypeptide(L)'
;MTIPDRAIRLRRLAVGAQVPVLAMGIAGLSWPFQGTARIGLDHSWQVATHLAAMSSMRQGVDFVLTYGPLGFLSVPQPYIGFTSLLALIFSFAVYAALVAAMLVTARRIVPTWLAALLTLLVGSYFGSLPTFEALQALVFVSGVEAMTRRPWRRPQLIAILFGVVAGVAILGKLNVGAVVAVMGAIAALTVVTPAWRGIVLYAASAAATTLAMWLLSGQRLADLGAFVLAAYQTISGYSEAMGADRSTDLLWIYPAYISILALIAWLGWQVRADWTRRQGLGVLALSMVLAFALWKTAFVRDHAVIAFGTLIIVLFPLARPAMSVRLWLVSLLCAVIAFGGVGHYPP
;
A
#
# COMPACT_ATOMS: atom_id res chain seq x y z
N MET A 1 40.04 -3.86 -17.99
CA MET A 1 38.62 -3.50 -18.17
C MET A 1 38.47 -2.96 -19.57
N THR A 2 37.84 -3.70 -20.48
CA THR A 2 37.80 -3.33 -21.90
C THR A 2 36.76 -2.22 -22.13
N ILE A 3 36.97 -1.36 -23.13
CA ILE A 3 36.04 -0.29 -23.53
C ILE A 3 34.56 -0.75 -23.63
N PRO A 4 34.23 -1.96 -24.16
CA PRO A 4 32.86 -2.49 -24.15
C PRO A 4 32.24 -2.67 -22.75
N ASP A 5 33.01 -3.06 -21.73
CA ASP A 5 32.49 -3.20 -20.35
C ASP A 5 32.07 -1.86 -19.76
N ARG A 6 32.78 -0.78 -20.11
CA ARG A 6 32.47 0.58 -19.65
C ARG A 6 31.20 1.11 -20.32
N ALA A 7 31.00 0.87 -21.61
CA ALA A 7 29.80 1.28 -22.34
C ALA A 7 28.53 0.54 -21.87
N ILE A 8 28.64 -0.77 -21.58
CA ILE A 8 27.53 -1.56 -21.02
C ILE A 8 27.19 -1.08 -19.60
N ARG A 9 28.20 -0.77 -18.78
CA ARG A 9 27.99 -0.23 -17.43
C ARG A 9 27.32 1.15 -17.46
N LEU A 10 27.77 2.04 -18.35
CA LEU A 10 27.17 3.38 -18.54
C LEU A 10 25.73 3.29 -19.04
N ARG A 11 25.41 2.39 -19.99
CA ARG A 11 24.02 2.12 -20.41
C ARG A 11 23.17 1.59 -19.26
N ARG A 12 23.66 0.66 -18.44
CA ARG A 12 22.93 0.16 -17.26
C ARG A 12 22.69 1.25 -16.21
N LEU A 13 23.66 2.13 -16.00
CA LEU A 13 23.54 3.28 -15.09
C LEU A 13 22.54 4.32 -15.62
N ALA A 14 22.59 4.64 -16.92
CA ALA A 14 21.65 5.58 -17.55
C ALA A 14 20.21 5.05 -17.53
N VAL A 15 20.01 3.76 -17.86
CA VAL A 15 18.69 3.10 -17.75
C VAL A 15 18.22 3.02 -16.29
N GLY A 16 19.14 2.88 -15.35
CA GLY A 16 18.87 2.92 -13.91
C GLY A 16 18.43 4.30 -13.40
N ALA A 17 19.06 5.38 -13.89
CA ALA A 17 18.72 6.76 -13.53
C ALA A 17 17.41 7.26 -14.18
N GLN A 18 17.03 6.70 -15.33
CA GLN A 18 15.77 7.02 -16.00
C GLN A 18 14.53 6.50 -15.24
N VAL A 19 14.65 5.42 -14.48
CA VAL A 19 13.50 4.84 -13.75
C VAL A 19 12.96 5.79 -12.67
N PRO A 20 13.79 6.34 -11.74
CA PRO A 20 13.31 7.30 -10.76
C PRO A 20 12.71 8.56 -11.39
N VAL A 21 13.36 9.13 -12.42
CA VAL A 21 12.86 10.35 -13.09
C VAL A 21 11.51 10.09 -13.74
N LEU A 22 11.37 8.98 -14.46
CA LEU A 22 10.10 8.62 -15.10
C LEU A 22 9.02 8.30 -14.05
N ALA A 23 9.37 7.61 -12.96
CA ALA A 23 8.44 7.34 -11.88
C ALA A 23 7.96 8.63 -11.20
N MET A 24 8.85 9.59 -10.96
CA MET A 24 8.50 10.91 -10.40
C MET A 24 7.61 11.70 -11.36
N GLY A 25 7.91 11.69 -12.65
CA GLY A 25 7.07 12.33 -13.67
C GLY A 25 5.67 11.71 -13.74
N ILE A 26 5.58 10.38 -13.77
CA ILE A 26 4.29 9.68 -13.74
C ILE A 26 3.54 9.97 -12.44
N ALA A 27 4.21 9.91 -11.28
CA ALA A 27 3.60 10.17 -9.99
C ALA A 27 3.05 11.60 -9.90
N GLY A 28 3.74 12.59 -10.48
CA GLY A 28 3.25 13.96 -10.60
C GLY A 28 2.07 14.10 -11.56
N LEU A 29 2.09 13.42 -12.71
CA LEU A 29 1.00 13.46 -13.69
C LEU A 29 -0.25 12.70 -13.23
N SER A 30 -0.06 11.62 -12.48
CA SER A 30 -1.15 10.84 -11.88
C SER A 30 -1.53 11.34 -10.50
N TRP A 31 -0.91 12.43 -10.03
CA TRP A 31 -1.07 12.91 -8.68
C TRP A 31 -2.49 13.42 -8.46
N PRO A 32 -3.23 12.90 -7.49
CA PRO A 32 -4.61 13.27 -7.32
C PRO A 32 -4.80 14.52 -6.44
N PHE A 33 -3.91 15.51 -6.54
CA PHE A 33 -4.08 16.70 -5.72
C PHE A 33 -5.33 17.44 -6.13
N GLN A 34 -6.25 17.54 -5.17
CA GLN A 34 -7.30 18.52 -5.23
C GLN A 34 -6.84 19.70 -4.37
N GLY A 35 -6.48 20.80 -5.04
CA GLY A 35 -5.96 21.99 -4.38
C GLY A 35 -6.99 22.76 -3.54
N THR A 36 -8.23 22.28 -3.49
CA THR A 36 -9.32 22.88 -2.74
C THR A 36 -9.70 22.01 -1.55
N ALA A 37 -9.77 22.64 -0.37
CA ALA A 37 -10.37 22.05 0.80
C ALA A 37 -11.84 21.72 0.51
N ARG A 38 -12.26 20.49 0.81
CA ARG A 38 -13.66 20.09 0.67
C ARG A 38 -14.43 20.44 1.94
N ILE A 39 -15.62 21.03 1.77
CA ILE A 39 -16.51 21.47 2.84
C ILE A 39 -17.62 20.43 3.00
N GLY A 40 -17.96 20.08 4.24
CA GLY A 40 -19.05 19.15 4.56
C GLY A 40 -18.76 18.30 5.79
N LEU A 41 -19.81 17.72 6.37
CA LEU A 41 -19.71 16.86 7.55
C LEU A 41 -18.78 15.67 7.29
N ASP A 42 -18.89 15.04 6.12
CA ASP A 42 -18.10 13.87 5.73
C ASP A 42 -16.61 14.17 5.54
N HIS A 43 -16.24 15.45 5.38
CA HIS A 43 -14.86 15.90 5.28
C HIS A 43 -14.32 16.48 6.60
N SER A 44 -15.17 16.70 7.61
CA SER A 44 -14.78 17.34 8.88
C SER A 44 -13.75 16.52 9.67
N TRP A 45 -13.80 15.18 9.61
CA TRP A 45 -12.83 14.31 10.27
C TRP A 45 -11.40 14.55 9.76
N GLN A 46 -11.25 14.95 8.49
CA GLN A 46 -9.96 15.23 7.88
C GLN A 46 -9.31 16.42 8.58
N VAL A 47 -10.04 17.52 8.72
CA VAL A 47 -9.60 18.71 9.47
C VAL A 47 -9.34 18.37 10.93
N ALA A 48 -10.19 17.54 11.56
CA ALA A 48 -10.03 17.13 12.95
C ALA A 48 -8.69 16.41 13.21
N THR A 49 -8.23 15.57 12.28
CA THR A 49 -6.91 14.92 12.43
C THR A 49 -5.76 15.92 12.39
N HIS A 50 -5.83 16.97 11.56
CA HIS A 50 -4.84 18.04 11.53
C HIS A 50 -4.88 18.87 12.82
N LEU A 51 -6.09 19.24 13.30
CA LEU A 51 -6.27 19.97 14.56
C LEU A 51 -5.73 19.19 15.76
N ALA A 52 -5.99 17.89 15.83
CA ALA A 52 -5.48 17.04 16.90
C ALA A 52 -3.94 17.01 16.93
N ALA A 53 -3.32 16.92 15.75
CA ALA A 53 -1.86 16.93 15.62
C ALA A 53 -1.24 18.28 16.00
N MET A 54 -1.83 19.39 15.57
CA MET A 54 -1.33 20.74 15.90
C MET A 54 -1.53 21.12 17.37
N SER A 55 -2.69 20.78 17.92
CA SER A 55 -3.05 21.11 19.31
C SER A 55 -2.44 20.12 20.32
N SER A 56 -1.58 19.20 19.88
CA SER A 56 -0.95 18.17 20.73
C SER A 56 -1.96 17.39 21.57
N MET A 57 -3.14 17.09 21.00
CA MET A 57 -4.18 16.33 21.69
C MET A 57 -3.70 14.91 21.98
N ARG A 58 -4.03 14.39 23.17
CA ARG A 58 -3.65 13.02 23.56
C ARG A 58 -4.58 12.02 22.89
N GLN A 59 -4.00 11.18 22.04
CA GLN A 59 -4.71 10.16 21.29
C GLN A 59 -5.25 9.08 22.23
N GLY A 60 -6.54 8.76 22.10
CA GLY A 60 -7.25 7.86 23.02
C GLY A 60 -7.71 8.49 24.33
N VAL A 61 -7.42 9.78 24.56
CA VAL A 61 -7.84 10.51 25.77
C VAL A 61 -8.63 11.77 25.40
N ASP A 62 -7.98 12.71 24.71
CA ASP A 62 -8.60 13.97 24.27
C ASP A 62 -9.20 13.84 22.86
N PHE A 63 -8.65 12.94 22.04
CA PHE A 63 -9.08 12.70 20.66
C PHE A 63 -9.19 11.20 20.39
N VAL A 64 -10.36 10.76 19.94
CA VAL A 64 -10.66 9.36 19.64
C VAL A 64 -11.11 9.24 18.19
N LEU A 65 -10.34 8.52 17.39
CA LEU A 65 -10.63 8.22 16.00
C LEU A 65 -9.99 6.88 15.62
N THR A 66 -10.37 6.31 14.47
CA THR A 66 -9.70 5.12 13.89
C THR A 66 -8.27 5.38 13.42
N TYR A 67 -7.85 6.65 13.43
CA TYR A 67 -6.51 7.11 13.10
C TYR A 67 -5.73 7.43 14.37
N GLY A 68 -4.41 7.23 14.32
CA GLY A 68 -3.51 7.61 15.40
C GLY A 68 -2.91 9.01 15.22
N PRO A 69 -1.83 9.34 15.96
CA PRO A 69 -1.22 10.67 15.92
C PRO A 69 -0.65 11.07 14.55
N LEU A 70 -0.34 10.10 13.68
CA LEU A 70 0.10 10.34 12.31
C LEU A 70 -1.04 10.27 11.29
N GLY A 71 -2.29 10.20 11.73
CA GLY A 71 -3.47 10.08 10.88
C GLY A 71 -3.60 11.17 9.82
N PHE A 72 -3.26 12.40 10.20
CA PHE A 72 -3.28 13.57 9.33
C PHE A 72 -2.42 13.40 8.07
N LEU A 73 -1.41 12.51 8.09
CA LEU A 73 -0.58 12.23 6.91
C LEU A 73 -1.36 11.61 5.75
N SER A 74 -2.56 11.09 5.99
CA SER A 74 -3.45 10.58 4.93
C SER A 74 -4.32 11.63 4.26
N VAL A 75 -4.23 12.88 4.72
CA VAL A 75 -5.05 14.01 4.27
C VAL A 75 -4.13 15.07 3.65
N PRO A 76 -3.71 14.89 2.38
CA PRO A 76 -2.78 15.82 1.73
C PRO A 76 -3.42 17.16 1.34
N GLN A 77 -4.74 17.32 1.53
CA GLN A 77 -5.46 18.56 1.23
C GLN A 77 -4.93 19.73 2.08
N PRO A 78 -4.91 20.95 1.52
CA PRO A 78 -4.38 22.13 2.20
C PRO A 78 -5.36 22.70 3.24
N TYR A 79 -5.69 21.90 4.26
CA TYR A 79 -6.55 22.32 5.37
C TYR A 79 -5.81 23.21 6.35
N ILE A 80 -4.65 22.77 6.87
CA ILE A 80 -3.95 23.51 7.93
C ILE A 80 -2.42 23.47 7.81
N GLY A 81 -1.89 24.57 7.26
CA GLY A 81 -0.49 25.00 7.35
C GLY A 81 0.55 23.86 7.25
N PHE A 82 1.40 23.77 8.26
CA PHE A 82 2.54 22.83 8.28
C PHE A 82 2.12 21.36 8.25
N THR A 83 1.02 21.00 8.94
CA THR A 83 0.54 19.60 8.95
C THR A 83 0.05 19.16 7.57
N SER A 84 -0.58 20.04 6.80
CA SER A 84 -0.93 19.77 5.40
C SER A 84 0.30 19.63 4.50
N LEU A 85 1.36 20.42 4.72
CA LEU A 85 2.62 20.25 3.98
C LEU A 85 3.25 18.88 4.24
N LEU A 86 3.30 18.45 5.51
CA LEU A 86 3.82 17.13 5.86
C LEU A 86 2.97 16.00 5.25
N ALA A 87 1.64 16.12 5.28
CA ALA A 87 0.75 15.16 4.65
C ALA A 87 0.97 15.10 3.14
N LEU A 88 1.09 16.25 2.47
CA LEU A 88 1.40 16.33 1.04
C LEU A 88 2.72 15.61 0.71
N ILE A 89 3.79 15.89 1.45
CA ILE A 89 5.10 15.25 1.24
C ILE A 89 5.02 13.74 1.46
N PHE A 90 4.39 13.31 2.56
CA PHE A 90 4.25 11.90 2.90
C PHE A 90 3.46 11.16 1.83
N SER A 91 2.26 11.66 1.49
CA SER A 91 1.46 11.09 0.42
C SER A 91 2.27 11.02 -0.86
N PHE A 92 2.95 12.11 -1.25
CA PHE A 92 3.73 12.14 -2.48
C PHE A 92 4.81 11.07 -2.52
N ALA A 93 5.54 10.90 -1.43
CA ALA A 93 6.53 9.84 -1.29
C ALA A 93 5.90 8.44 -1.44
N VAL A 94 4.73 8.19 -0.84
CA VAL A 94 4.04 6.89 -0.92
C VAL A 94 3.62 6.57 -2.35
N TYR A 95 2.90 7.45 -3.03
CA TYR A 95 2.46 7.14 -4.40
C TYR A 95 3.62 7.14 -5.39
N ALA A 96 4.64 8.00 -5.23
CA ALA A 96 5.83 7.95 -6.07
C ALA A 96 6.57 6.62 -5.94
N ALA A 97 6.70 6.09 -4.71
CA ALA A 97 7.27 4.77 -4.47
C ALA A 97 6.41 3.66 -5.07
N LEU A 98 5.08 3.77 -4.99
CA LEU A 98 4.15 2.80 -5.60
C LEU A 98 4.24 2.80 -7.14
N VAL A 99 4.24 3.97 -7.76
CA VAL A 99 4.47 4.15 -9.20
C VAL A 99 5.82 3.56 -9.61
N ALA A 100 6.88 3.83 -8.85
CA ALA A 100 8.20 3.28 -9.13
C ALA A 100 8.19 1.74 -9.06
N ALA A 101 7.53 1.17 -8.05
CA ALA A 101 7.40 -0.28 -7.91
C ALA A 101 6.64 -0.89 -9.10
N MET A 102 5.49 -0.35 -9.46
CA MET A 102 4.68 -0.78 -10.61
C MET A 102 5.46 -0.67 -11.93
N LEU A 103 6.13 0.46 -12.17
CA LEU A 103 6.92 0.67 -13.37
C LEU A 103 8.07 -0.35 -13.48
N VAL A 104 8.77 -0.60 -12.38
CA VAL A 104 9.89 -1.56 -12.33
C VAL A 104 9.43 -2.99 -12.59
N THR A 105 8.23 -3.38 -12.17
CA THR A 105 7.72 -4.74 -12.39
C THR A 105 7.14 -4.90 -13.79
N ALA A 106 6.34 -3.94 -14.28
CA ALA A 106 5.77 -4.00 -15.63
C ALA A 106 6.84 -4.05 -16.73
N ARG A 107 7.94 -3.29 -16.57
CA ARG A 107 9.08 -3.25 -17.52
C ARG A 107 9.80 -4.57 -17.76
N ARG A 108 9.47 -5.63 -17.02
CA ARG A 108 10.07 -6.97 -17.19
C ARG A 108 9.51 -7.71 -18.39
N ILE A 109 8.29 -7.37 -18.80
CA ILE A 109 7.55 -8.08 -19.83
C ILE A 109 7.10 -7.15 -20.96
N VAL A 110 6.92 -5.85 -20.68
CA VAL A 110 6.53 -4.86 -21.69
C VAL A 110 7.61 -3.77 -21.87
N PRO A 111 7.68 -3.13 -23.05
CA PRO A 111 8.61 -2.00 -23.27
C PRO A 111 8.30 -0.82 -22.33
N THR A 112 9.32 0.00 -22.05
CA THR A 112 9.25 1.09 -21.06
C THR A 112 8.09 2.06 -21.30
N TRP A 113 7.79 2.41 -22.55
CA TRP A 113 6.70 3.34 -22.88
C TRP A 113 5.33 2.76 -22.51
N LEU A 114 5.11 1.46 -22.74
CA LEU A 114 3.85 0.79 -22.40
C LEU A 114 3.75 0.59 -20.89
N ALA A 115 4.84 0.24 -20.22
CA ALA A 115 4.88 0.19 -18.76
C ALA A 115 4.54 1.55 -18.14
N ALA A 116 5.08 2.64 -18.69
CA ALA A 116 4.78 4.01 -18.26
C ALA A 116 3.31 4.36 -18.47
N LEU A 117 2.76 4.07 -19.66
CA LEU A 117 1.36 4.30 -19.97
C LEU A 117 0.43 3.53 -19.03
N LEU A 118 0.65 2.23 -18.83
CA LEU A 118 -0.16 1.41 -17.94
C LEU A 118 -0.07 1.87 -16.48
N THR A 119 1.13 2.26 -16.03
CA THR A 119 1.31 2.79 -14.67
C THR A 119 0.62 4.14 -14.51
N LEU A 120 0.67 5.02 -15.51
CA LEU A 120 -0.05 6.30 -15.53
C LEU A 120 -1.57 6.10 -15.48
N LEU A 121 -2.09 5.18 -16.30
CA LEU A 121 -3.52 4.87 -16.35
C LEU A 121 -4.03 4.34 -15.01
N VAL A 122 -3.32 3.40 -14.39
CA VAL A 122 -3.66 2.89 -13.06
C VAL A 122 -3.40 3.94 -11.98
N GLY A 123 -2.40 4.80 -12.15
CA GLY A 123 -2.13 5.92 -11.26
C GLY A 123 -3.25 6.96 -11.25
N SER A 124 -4.00 7.13 -12.34
CA SER A 124 -5.12 8.10 -12.38
C SER A 124 -6.22 7.80 -11.36
N TYR A 125 -6.33 6.54 -10.94
CA TYR A 125 -7.22 6.09 -9.87
C TYR A 125 -6.77 6.54 -8.46
N PHE A 126 -5.50 6.94 -8.26
CA PHE A 126 -4.95 7.18 -6.94
C PHE A 126 -5.69 8.24 -6.12
N GLY A 127 -6.50 9.10 -6.75
CA GLY A 127 -7.33 10.06 -6.02
C GLY A 127 -8.46 9.48 -5.21
N SER A 128 -8.84 8.25 -5.52
CA SER A 128 -9.84 7.50 -4.77
C SER A 128 -9.20 6.46 -3.84
N LEU A 129 -7.86 6.36 -3.82
CA LEU A 129 -7.11 5.45 -2.97
C LEU A 129 -6.47 6.22 -1.82
N PRO A 130 -6.95 6.13 -0.58
CA PRO A 130 -6.35 6.90 0.51
C PRO A 130 -4.90 6.47 0.77
N THR A 131 -4.09 7.38 1.33
CA THR A 131 -2.63 7.22 1.34
C THR A 131 -2.14 5.99 2.11
N PHE A 132 -2.77 5.63 3.22
CA PHE A 132 -2.35 4.43 3.97
C PHE A 132 -2.72 3.13 3.23
N GLU A 133 -3.82 3.11 2.49
CA GLU A 133 -4.20 2.00 1.61
C GLU A 133 -3.24 1.91 0.41
N ALA A 134 -2.76 3.03 -0.12
CA ALA A 134 -1.68 3.05 -1.11
C ALA A 134 -0.36 2.52 -0.51
N LEU A 135 -0.05 2.85 0.75
CA LEU A 135 1.09 2.30 1.47
C LEU A 135 0.94 0.78 1.67
N GLN A 136 -0.26 0.30 1.97
CA GLN A 136 -0.58 -1.14 2.04
C GLN A 136 -0.30 -1.83 0.70
N ALA A 137 -0.75 -1.24 -0.42
CA ALA A 137 -0.47 -1.75 -1.76
C ALA A 137 1.03 -1.75 -2.07
N LEU A 138 1.75 -0.68 -1.70
CA LEU A 138 3.21 -0.57 -1.86
C LEU A 138 3.94 -1.67 -1.07
N VAL A 139 3.55 -1.92 0.17
CA VAL A 139 4.12 -2.98 1.02
C VAL A 139 3.88 -4.35 0.41
N PHE A 140 2.69 -4.58 -0.16
CA PHE A 140 2.42 -5.81 -0.89
C PHE A 140 3.34 -5.97 -2.11
N VAL A 141 3.37 -5.00 -3.02
CA VAL A 141 4.17 -5.07 -4.25
C VAL A 141 5.65 -5.22 -3.92
N SER A 142 6.17 -4.38 -3.03
CA SER A 142 7.58 -4.43 -2.60
C SER A 142 7.89 -5.71 -1.82
N GLY A 143 6.94 -6.27 -1.06
CA GLY A 143 7.08 -7.55 -0.35
C GLY A 143 7.23 -8.73 -1.30
N VAL A 144 6.33 -8.84 -2.29
CA VAL A 144 6.45 -9.87 -3.35
C VAL A 144 7.79 -9.74 -4.06
N GLU A 145 8.20 -8.51 -4.39
CA GLU A 145 9.49 -8.24 -5.05
C GLU A 145 10.69 -8.61 -4.18
N ALA A 146 10.69 -8.23 -2.91
CA ALA A 146 11.76 -8.54 -1.98
C ALA A 146 11.93 -10.06 -1.80
N MET A 147 10.84 -10.80 -1.71
CA MET A 147 10.86 -12.25 -1.53
C MET A 147 11.35 -13.00 -2.77
N THR A 148 11.05 -12.50 -3.97
CA THR A 148 11.23 -13.25 -5.22
C THR A 148 12.46 -12.82 -6.04
N ARG A 149 13.01 -11.61 -5.84
CA ARG A 149 14.31 -11.23 -6.42
C ARG A 149 15.46 -11.83 -5.62
N ARG A 150 16.39 -12.54 -6.29
CA ARG A 150 17.58 -13.15 -5.66
C ARG A 150 18.91 -12.69 -6.27
N PRO A 151 19.99 -12.64 -5.48
CA PRO A 151 20.07 -12.45 -4.02
C PRO A 151 20.26 -10.97 -3.64
N TRP A 152 19.66 -10.54 -2.52
CA TRP A 152 19.94 -9.24 -1.93
C TRP A 152 21.27 -9.26 -1.19
N ARG A 153 22.10 -8.21 -1.36
CA ARG A 153 23.37 -8.07 -0.64
C ARG A 153 23.19 -7.90 0.88
N ARG A 154 22.09 -7.25 1.29
CA ARG A 154 21.79 -6.92 2.70
C ARG A 154 20.30 -7.17 3.01
N PRO A 155 19.85 -8.42 3.10
CA PRO A 155 18.44 -8.76 3.38
C PRO A 155 17.94 -8.20 4.73
N GLN A 156 18.84 -7.98 5.69
CA GLN A 156 18.55 -7.35 6.98
C GLN A 156 17.99 -5.94 6.84
N LEU A 157 18.48 -5.16 5.87
CA LEU A 157 18.00 -3.81 5.61
C LEU A 157 16.53 -3.83 5.15
N ILE A 158 16.13 -4.87 4.40
CA ILE A 158 14.74 -5.04 3.97
C ILE A 158 13.83 -5.26 5.17
N ALA A 159 14.22 -6.13 6.10
CA ALA A 159 13.46 -6.34 7.33
C ALA A 159 13.35 -5.05 8.16
N ILE A 160 14.44 -4.29 8.30
CA ILE A 160 14.45 -3.00 8.99
C ILE A 160 13.48 -2.01 8.33
N LEU A 161 13.54 -1.87 7.01
CA LEU A 161 12.69 -0.96 6.23
C LEU A 161 11.20 -1.31 6.37
N PHE A 162 10.84 -2.59 6.28
CA PHE A 162 9.45 -3.01 6.53
C PHE A 162 9.00 -2.72 7.96
N GLY A 163 9.88 -2.87 8.95
CA GLY A 163 9.55 -2.51 10.33
C GLY A 163 9.35 -1.01 10.51
N VAL A 164 10.19 -0.16 9.92
CA VAL A 164 10.00 1.30 9.92
C VAL A 164 8.65 1.68 9.31
N VAL A 165 8.33 1.13 8.13
CA VAL A 165 7.05 1.39 7.45
C VAL A 165 5.87 0.92 8.30
N ALA A 166 5.95 -0.26 8.94
CA ALA A 166 4.91 -0.75 9.83
C ALA A 166 4.72 0.17 11.06
N GLY A 167 5.82 0.65 11.64
CA GLY A 167 5.75 1.53 12.81
C GLY A 167 5.05 2.86 12.52
N VAL A 168 5.29 3.44 11.33
CA VAL A 168 4.56 4.62 10.84
C VAL A 168 3.09 4.29 10.57
N ALA A 169 2.81 3.18 9.88
CA ALA A 169 1.46 2.82 9.46
C ALA A 169 0.51 2.55 10.65
N ILE A 170 1.01 1.94 11.73
CA ILE A 170 0.24 1.68 12.97
C ILE A 170 -0.25 2.99 13.60
N LEU A 171 0.58 4.04 13.59
CA LEU A 171 0.20 5.36 14.12
C LEU A 171 -0.57 6.22 13.13
N GLY A 172 -0.61 5.83 11.86
CA GLY A 172 -1.42 6.45 10.84
C GLY A 172 -2.88 6.05 10.97
N LYS A 173 -3.18 4.84 10.53
CA LYS A 173 -4.53 4.27 10.53
C LYS A 173 -4.46 2.84 11.05
N LEU A 174 -4.87 2.61 12.30
CA LEU A 174 -4.49 1.41 13.05
C LEU A 174 -4.86 0.10 12.34
N ASN A 175 -6.06 0.02 11.76
CA ASN A 175 -6.50 -1.18 11.05
C ASN A 175 -5.69 -1.47 9.77
N VAL A 176 -5.29 -0.44 9.03
CA VAL A 176 -4.42 -0.59 7.84
C VAL A 176 -2.98 -0.86 8.28
N GLY A 177 -2.52 -0.17 9.32
CA GLY A 177 -1.22 -0.35 9.94
C GLY A 177 -0.99 -1.78 10.44
N ALA A 178 -1.99 -2.41 11.05
CA ALA A 178 -1.93 -3.81 11.45
C ALA A 178 -1.73 -4.75 10.24
N VAL A 179 -2.45 -4.52 9.14
CA VAL A 179 -2.29 -5.30 7.89
C VAL A 179 -0.88 -5.10 7.32
N VAL A 180 -0.41 -3.85 7.23
CA VAL A 180 0.95 -3.51 6.81
C VAL A 180 1.99 -4.19 7.69
N ALA A 181 1.79 -4.22 9.00
CA ALA A 181 2.70 -4.85 9.94
C ALA A 181 2.81 -6.35 9.71
N VAL A 182 1.69 -7.06 9.63
CA VAL A 182 1.68 -8.50 9.35
C VAL A 182 2.35 -8.82 8.01
N MET A 183 2.06 -8.04 6.97
CA MET A 183 2.69 -8.20 5.66
C MET A 183 4.22 -7.98 5.71
N GLY A 184 4.67 -6.95 6.40
CA GLY A 184 6.09 -6.66 6.60
C GLY A 184 6.81 -7.78 7.37
N ALA A 185 6.16 -8.34 8.39
CA ALA A 185 6.68 -9.49 9.15
C ALA A 185 6.82 -10.74 8.27
N ILE A 186 5.82 -11.04 7.42
CA ILE A 186 5.89 -12.15 6.45
C ILE A 186 7.06 -11.96 5.48
N ALA A 187 7.24 -10.75 4.95
CA ALA A 187 8.35 -10.43 4.07
C ALA A 187 9.71 -10.60 4.78
N ALA A 188 9.86 -10.08 6.00
CA ALA A 188 11.08 -10.22 6.80
C ALA A 188 11.41 -11.69 7.13
N LEU A 189 10.41 -12.46 7.54
CA LEU A 189 10.49 -13.91 7.80
C LEU A 189 10.80 -14.71 6.55
N THR A 190 10.55 -14.21 5.35
CA THR A 190 10.82 -14.92 4.10
C THR A 190 12.18 -14.57 3.52
N VAL A 191 12.56 -13.28 3.56
CA VAL A 191 13.76 -12.73 2.93
C VAL A 191 15.03 -13.00 3.73
N VAL A 192 14.96 -12.97 5.07
CA VAL A 192 16.16 -13.08 5.92
C VAL A 192 16.38 -14.51 6.39
N THR A 193 17.61 -15.01 6.24
CA THR A 193 18.07 -16.31 6.76
C THR A 193 19.12 -16.10 7.85
N PRO A 194 18.99 -16.72 9.03
CA PRO A 194 17.81 -17.45 9.55
C PRO A 194 16.62 -16.52 9.85
N ALA A 195 15.40 -17.08 9.83
CA ALA A 195 14.15 -16.32 9.93
C ALA A 195 14.02 -15.48 11.21
N TRP A 196 14.50 -16.01 12.35
CA TRP A 196 14.43 -15.32 13.63
C TRP A 196 15.20 -13.98 13.64
N ARG A 197 16.30 -13.87 12.88
CA ARG A 197 17.02 -12.58 12.75
C ARG A 197 16.19 -11.57 11.99
N GLY A 198 15.45 -12.01 10.96
CA GLY A 198 14.54 -11.16 10.20
C GLY A 198 13.45 -10.58 11.09
N ILE A 199 12.78 -11.42 11.87
CA ILE A 199 11.68 -10.96 12.73
C ILE A 199 12.18 -10.09 13.88
N VAL A 200 13.34 -10.38 14.48
CA VAL A 200 13.92 -9.53 15.54
C VAL A 200 14.25 -8.14 15.00
N LEU A 201 14.91 -8.05 13.84
CA LEU A 201 15.24 -6.76 13.22
C LEU A 201 13.99 -5.98 12.82
N TYR A 202 13.00 -6.65 12.23
CA TYR A 202 11.71 -6.07 11.88
C TYR A 202 10.97 -5.55 13.12
N ALA A 203 10.85 -6.37 14.16
CA ALA A 203 10.13 -6.01 15.38
C ALA A 203 10.84 -4.87 16.14
N ALA A 204 12.16 -4.92 16.22
CA ALA A 204 12.95 -3.86 16.85
C ALA A 204 12.81 -2.53 16.10
N SER A 205 12.90 -2.53 14.77
CA SER A 205 12.74 -1.28 14.01
C SER A 205 11.30 -0.77 13.99
N ALA A 206 10.30 -1.65 13.98
CA ALA A 206 8.90 -1.28 14.13
C ALA A 206 8.63 -0.65 15.50
N ALA A 207 9.04 -1.30 16.59
CA ALA A 207 8.89 -0.78 17.94
C ALA A 207 9.62 0.55 18.13
N ALA A 208 10.88 0.64 17.68
CA ALA A 208 11.65 1.88 17.75
C ALA A 208 10.99 3.03 16.98
N THR A 209 10.47 2.75 15.78
CA THR A 209 9.80 3.76 14.95
C THR A 209 8.46 4.19 15.56
N THR A 210 7.64 3.24 16.02
CA THR A 210 6.38 3.56 16.70
C THR A 210 6.63 4.38 17.96
N LEU A 211 7.55 3.98 18.82
CA LEU A 211 7.85 4.73 20.04
C LEU A 211 8.43 6.12 19.74
N ALA A 212 9.36 6.22 18.81
CA ALA A 212 9.94 7.50 18.42
C ALA A 212 8.86 8.43 17.87
N MET A 213 8.03 7.97 16.94
CA MET A 213 6.98 8.80 16.34
C MET A 213 5.86 9.13 17.33
N TRP A 214 5.50 8.21 18.24
CA TRP A 214 4.56 8.46 19.33
C TRP A 214 5.02 9.64 20.21
N LEU A 215 6.28 9.58 20.66
CA LEU A 215 6.87 10.62 21.50
C LEU A 215 7.06 11.94 20.74
N LEU A 216 7.50 11.88 19.48
CA LEU A 216 7.65 13.07 18.62
C LEU A 216 6.31 13.75 18.32
N SER A 217 5.20 13.01 18.36
CA SER A 217 3.84 13.55 18.29
C SER A 217 3.31 14.08 19.63
N GLY A 218 4.18 14.27 20.63
CA GLY A 218 3.82 14.82 21.94
C GLY A 218 3.02 13.88 22.84
N GLN A 219 2.91 12.60 22.47
CA GLN A 219 2.09 11.64 23.20
C GLN A 219 2.83 11.07 24.42
N ARG A 220 2.08 10.73 25.47
CA ARG A 220 2.65 10.14 26.69
C ARG A 220 2.62 8.62 26.60
N LEU A 221 3.62 7.94 27.17
CA LEU A 221 3.63 6.47 27.19
C LEU A 221 2.47 5.88 27.99
N ALA A 222 2.02 6.59 29.04
CA ALA A 222 0.87 6.19 29.83
C ALA A 222 -0.45 6.13 29.02
N ASP A 223 -0.51 6.81 27.88
CA ASP A 223 -1.73 6.91 27.06
C ASP A 223 -1.86 5.75 26.07
N LEU A 224 -0.83 4.92 25.90
CA LEU A 224 -0.85 3.79 24.95
C LEU A 224 -2.01 2.83 25.20
N GLY A 225 -2.30 2.52 26.47
CA GLY A 225 -3.42 1.65 26.82
C GLY A 225 -4.77 2.25 26.44
N ALA A 226 -4.96 3.55 26.74
CA ALA A 226 -6.16 4.28 26.38
C ALA A 226 -6.34 4.37 24.85
N PHE A 227 -5.26 4.66 24.12
CA PHE A 227 -5.25 4.67 22.66
C PHE A 227 -5.66 3.34 22.05
N VAL A 228 -5.04 2.23 22.48
CA VAL A 228 -5.37 0.90 21.95
C VAL A 228 -6.82 0.52 22.25
N LEU A 229 -7.29 0.79 23.47
CA LEU A 229 -8.66 0.49 23.87
C LEU A 229 -9.68 1.32 23.07
N ALA A 230 -9.47 2.64 22.98
CA ALA A 230 -10.36 3.55 22.26
C ALA A 230 -10.37 3.25 20.75
N ALA A 231 -9.21 2.95 20.16
CA ALA A 231 -9.14 2.54 18.77
C ALA A 231 -9.85 1.21 18.52
N TYR A 232 -9.69 0.22 19.42
CA TYR A 232 -10.42 -1.05 19.33
C TYR A 232 -11.93 -0.83 19.36
N GLN A 233 -12.43 -0.10 20.36
CA GLN A 233 -13.87 0.20 20.52
C GLN A 233 -14.42 0.96 19.30
N THR A 234 -13.66 1.91 18.76
CA THR A 234 -14.06 2.68 17.57
C THR A 234 -14.11 1.78 16.34
N ILE A 235 -13.11 0.92 16.12
CA ILE A 235 -13.05 0.02 14.96
C ILE A 235 -14.12 -1.08 15.03
N SER A 236 -14.39 -1.62 16.22
CA SER A 236 -15.43 -2.63 16.42
C SER A 236 -16.81 -2.04 16.20
N GLY A 237 -17.13 -0.93 16.86
CA GLY A 237 -18.41 -0.24 16.71
C GLY A 237 -18.65 0.24 15.28
N TYR A 238 -17.63 0.77 14.62
CA TYR A 238 -17.72 1.14 13.20
C TYR A 238 -18.01 -0.06 12.29
N SER A 239 -17.42 -1.23 12.58
CA SER A 239 -17.66 -2.44 11.78
C SER A 239 -19.08 -2.98 11.95
N GLU A 240 -19.67 -2.83 13.14
CA GLU A 240 -21.06 -3.22 13.42
C GLU A 240 -22.04 -2.26 12.75
N ALA A 241 -21.77 -0.95 12.80
CA ALA A 241 -22.64 0.07 12.23
C ALA A 241 -22.63 0.10 10.68
N MET A 242 -21.54 -0.29 10.05
CA MET A 242 -21.39 -0.28 8.58
C MET A 242 -21.89 -1.56 7.89
N GLY A 243 -22.48 -2.51 8.63
CA GLY A 243 -23.14 -3.66 8.05
C GLY A 243 -24.43 -3.24 7.34
N ALA A 244 -24.33 -2.85 6.07
CA ALA A 244 -25.49 -2.48 5.26
C ALA A 244 -25.93 -3.65 4.35
N ASP A 245 -27.26 -3.82 4.25
CA ASP A 245 -27.85 -4.67 3.23
C ASP A 245 -27.68 -4.01 1.86
N ARG A 246 -26.98 -4.69 0.97
CA ARG A 246 -26.70 -4.18 -0.38
C ARG A 246 -27.88 -4.48 -1.30
N SER A 247 -28.16 -3.55 -2.23
CA SER A 247 -29.17 -3.80 -3.26
C SER A 247 -28.82 -5.05 -4.08
N THR A 248 -29.86 -5.76 -4.52
CA THR A 248 -29.73 -6.99 -5.33
C THR A 248 -28.93 -6.74 -6.62
N ASP A 249 -28.98 -5.52 -7.15
CA ASP A 249 -28.29 -5.10 -8.37
C ASP A 249 -26.77 -5.06 -8.22
N LEU A 250 -26.24 -5.09 -6.99
CA LEU A 250 -24.80 -5.07 -6.70
C LEU A 250 -24.25 -6.45 -6.28
N LEU A 251 -25.09 -7.50 -6.27
CA LEU A 251 -24.66 -8.84 -5.89
C LEU A 251 -23.60 -9.45 -6.82
N TRP A 252 -23.45 -8.93 -8.04
CA TRP A 252 -22.41 -9.36 -8.99
C TRP A 252 -20.99 -9.04 -8.51
N ILE A 253 -20.82 -8.10 -7.57
CA ILE A 253 -19.50 -7.72 -7.03
C ILE A 253 -18.85 -8.88 -6.28
N TYR A 254 -19.64 -9.74 -5.62
CA TYR A 254 -19.12 -10.92 -4.90
C TYR A 254 -18.44 -11.94 -5.84
N PRO A 255 -19.12 -12.49 -6.88
CA PRO A 255 -18.47 -13.38 -7.82
C PRO A 255 -17.37 -12.69 -8.63
N ALA A 256 -17.48 -11.39 -8.94
CA ALA A 256 -16.40 -10.64 -9.59
C ALA A 256 -15.13 -10.58 -8.73
N TYR A 257 -15.27 -10.28 -7.44
CA TYR A 257 -14.15 -10.24 -6.50
C TYR A 257 -13.46 -11.61 -6.36
N ILE A 258 -14.25 -12.68 -6.18
CA ILE A 258 -13.74 -14.05 -6.10
C ILE A 258 -13.03 -14.45 -7.41
N SER A 259 -13.58 -14.08 -8.56
CA SER A 259 -13.00 -14.38 -9.87
C SER A 259 -11.65 -13.69 -10.06
N ILE A 260 -11.50 -12.43 -9.64
CA ILE A 260 -10.22 -11.72 -9.71
C ILE A 260 -9.20 -12.33 -8.75
N LEU A 261 -9.60 -12.71 -7.53
CA LEU A 261 -8.70 -13.40 -6.60
C LEU A 261 -8.24 -14.75 -7.16
N ALA A 262 -9.15 -15.52 -7.76
CA ALA A 262 -8.82 -16.79 -8.41
C ALA A 262 -7.85 -16.57 -9.58
N LEU A 263 -8.07 -15.54 -10.40
CA LEU A 263 -7.17 -15.14 -11.47
C LEU A 263 -5.78 -14.77 -10.95
N ILE A 264 -5.69 -13.94 -9.91
CA ILE A 264 -4.41 -13.55 -9.27
C ILE A 264 -3.68 -14.78 -8.71
N ALA A 265 -4.40 -15.69 -8.05
CA ALA A 265 -3.83 -16.93 -7.51
C ALA A 265 -3.31 -17.84 -8.62
N TRP A 266 -4.07 -17.99 -9.71
CA TRP A 266 -3.67 -18.77 -10.88
C TRP A 266 -2.47 -18.15 -11.60
N LEU A 267 -2.44 -16.83 -11.81
CA LEU A 267 -1.29 -16.13 -12.37
C LEU A 267 -0.04 -16.29 -11.49
N GLY A 268 -0.21 -16.17 -10.17
CA GLY A 268 0.84 -16.44 -9.19
C GLY A 268 1.37 -17.87 -9.29
N TRP A 269 0.47 -18.83 -9.54
CA TRP A 269 0.85 -20.22 -9.77
C TRP A 269 1.69 -20.42 -11.03
N GLN A 270 1.35 -19.74 -12.13
CA GLN A 270 2.08 -19.83 -13.39
C GLN A 270 3.52 -19.33 -13.27
N VAL A 271 3.77 -18.31 -12.44
CA VAL A 271 5.11 -17.71 -12.27
C VAL A 271 5.90 -18.30 -11.09
N ARG A 272 5.35 -19.29 -10.39
CA ARG A 272 5.99 -19.87 -9.19
C ARG A 272 7.12 -20.85 -9.51
N ALA A 273 7.27 -21.27 -10.76
CA ALA A 273 8.25 -22.29 -11.14
C ALA A 273 9.68 -21.90 -10.72
N ASP A 274 9.96 -20.59 -10.66
CA ASP A 274 11.24 -20.03 -10.24
C ASP A 274 11.38 -19.86 -8.71
N TRP A 275 10.38 -20.23 -7.92
CA TRP A 275 10.32 -19.94 -6.49
C TRP A 275 10.67 -21.17 -5.65
N THR A 276 11.49 -20.95 -4.63
CA THR A 276 11.64 -21.93 -3.55
C THR A 276 10.33 -22.04 -2.75
N ARG A 277 10.11 -23.20 -2.10
CA ARG A 277 8.92 -23.45 -1.25
C ARG A 277 8.68 -22.32 -0.24
N ARG A 278 9.73 -21.80 0.39
CA ARG A 278 9.64 -20.69 1.35
C ARG A 278 9.13 -19.40 0.71
N GLN A 279 9.59 -19.07 -0.50
CA GLN A 279 9.12 -17.88 -1.23
C GLN A 279 7.66 -18.04 -1.66
N GLY A 280 7.28 -19.22 -2.17
CA GLY A 280 5.89 -19.50 -2.53
C GLY A 280 4.94 -19.40 -1.34
N LEU A 281 5.30 -19.97 -0.19
CA LEU A 281 4.51 -19.85 1.04
C LEU A 281 4.45 -18.40 1.54
N GLY A 282 5.55 -17.66 1.47
CA GLY A 282 5.58 -16.24 1.85
C GLY A 282 4.67 -15.38 0.98
N VAL A 283 4.72 -15.53 -0.35
CA VAL A 283 3.83 -14.83 -1.28
C VAL A 283 2.37 -15.23 -1.06
N LEU A 284 2.08 -16.52 -0.86
CA LEU A 284 0.73 -16.99 -0.55
C LEU A 284 0.19 -16.36 0.73
N ALA A 285 0.97 -16.39 1.83
CA ALA A 285 0.58 -15.79 3.10
C ALA A 285 0.34 -14.28 2.97
N LEU A 286 1.23 -13.56 2.27
CA LEU A 286 1.09 -12.14 1.98
C LEU A 286 -0.21 -11.84 1.21
N SER A 287 -0.51 -12.62 0.17
CA SER A 287 -1.71 -12.48 -0.64
C SER A 287 -2.99 -12.77 0.14
N MET A 288 -2.99 -13.76 1.05
CA MET A 288 -4.15 -14.04 1.90
C MET A 288 -4.45 -12.89 2.86
N VAL A 289 -3.41 -12.30 3.47
CA VAL A 289 -3.56 -11.13 4.36
C VAL A 289 -4.13 -9.94 3.60
N LEU A 290 -3.62 -9.65 2.40
CA LEU A 290 -4.15 -8.57 1.57
C LEU A 290 -5.59 -8.86 1.12
N ALA A 291 -5.89 -10.08 0.66
CA ALA A 291 -7.24 -10.46 0.24
C ALA A 291 -8.25 -10.27 1.38
N PHE A 292 -7.92 -10.68 2.60
CA PHE A 292 -8.77 -10.43 3.77
C PHE A 292 -8.99 -8.93 4.02
N ALA A 293 -7.93 -8.11 3.94
CA ALA A 293 -8.05 -6.66 4.11
C ALA A 293 -8.91 -6.00 3.03
N LEU A 294 -8.77 -6.43 1.77
CA LEU A 294 -9.58 -5.94 0.65
C LEU A 294 -11.03 -6.39 0.75
N TRP A 295 -11.30 -7.61 1.24
CA TRP A 295 -12.66 -8.07 1.54
C TRP A 295 -13.33 -7.18 2.59
N LYS A 296 -12.66 -6.94 3.72
CA LYS A 296 -13.16 -6.02 4.76
C LYS A 296 -13.41 -4.61 4.22
N THR A 297 -12.60 -4.16 3.26
CA THR A 297 -12.77 -2.85 2.62
C THR A 297 -13.98 -2.83 1.67
N ALA A 298 -14.14 -3.83 0.82
CA ALA A 298 -15.21 -3.90 -0.17
C ALA A 298 -16.60 -4.15 0.42
N PHE A 299 -16.68 -5.05 1.41
CA PHE A 299 -17.94 -5.65 1.82
C PHE A 299 -18.38 -5.28 3.24
N VAL A 300 -17.45 -4.91 4.12
CA VAL A 300 -17.80 -4.48 5.49
C VAL A 300 -17.80 -2.96 5.64
N ARG A 301 -17.07 -2.24 4.77
CA ARG A 301 -17.03 -0.77 4.79
C ARG A 301 -17.66 -0.14 3.55
N ASP A 302 -18.26 -0.96 2.70
CA ASP A 302 -18.86 -0.54 1.43
C ASP A 302 -17.93 0.33 0.56
N HIS A 303 -16.65 -0.02 0.49
CA HIS A 303 -15.65 0.69 -0.32
C HIS A 303 -15.10 -0.20 -1.43
N ALA A 304 -16.01 -0.76 -2.24
CA ALA A 304 -15.65 -1.68 -3.32
C ALA A 304 -14.72 -1.04 -4.36
N VAL A 305 -14.88 0.26 -4.65
CA VAL A 305 -13.98 1.01 -5.54
C VAL A 305 -12.52 0.93 -5.04
N ILE A 306 -12.31 1.06 -3.73
CA ILE A 306 -10.97 0.95 -3.10
C ILE A 306 -10.37 -0.44 -3.28
N ALA A 307 -11.18 -1.46 -3.02
CA ALA A 307 -10.73 -2.84 -3.10
C ALA A 307 -10.38 -3.26 -4.54
N PHE A 308 -11.27 -2.99 -5.50
CA PHE A 308 -11.08 -3.37 -6.90
C PHE A 308 -9.95 -2.58 -7.55
N GLY A 309 -9.80 -1.29 -7.24
CA GLY A 309 -8.67 -0.50 -7.71
C GLY A 309 -7.33 -1.06 -7.20
N THR A 310 -7.30 -1.52 -5.95
CA THR A 310 -6.10 -2.18 -5.38
C THR A 310 -5.80 -3.53 -6.02
N LEU A 311 -6.82 -4.31 -6.43
CA LEU A 311 -6.62 -5.59 -7.13
C LEU A 311 -5.93 -5.40 -8.49
N ILE A 312 -6.13 -4.28 -9.18
CA ILE A 312 -5.39 -3.94 -10.41
C ILE A 312 -3.89 -3.79 -10.08
N ILE A 313 -3.55 -3.11 -8.98
CA ILE A 313 -2.17 -2.89 -8.54
C ILE A 313 -1.48 -4.21 -8.18
N VAL A 314 -2.21 -5.17 -7.59
CA VAL A 314 -1.71 -6.50 -7.21
C VAL A 314 -1.20 -7.32 -8.40
N LEU A 315 -1.68 -7.06 -9.62
CA LEU A 315 -1.23 -7.75 -10.83
C LEU A 315 0.19 -7.34 -11.28
N PHE A 316 0.68 -6.18 -10.86
CA PHE A 316 1.98 -5.66 -11.28
C PHE A 316 3.18 -6.51 -10.84
N PRO A 317 3.32 -6.98 -9.58
CA PRO A 317 4.45 -7.83 -9.18
C PRO A 317 4.46 -9.21 -9.85
N LEU A 318 3.32 -9.63 -10.41
CA LEU A 318 3.19 -10.88 -11.18
C LEU A 318 3.71 -10.76 -12.62
N ALA A 319 4.00 -9.55 -13.10
CA ALA A 319 4.63 -9.30 -14.40
C ALA A 319 6.05 -9.87 -14.45
N ARG A 320 6.19 -11.15 -14.79
CA ARG A 320 7.45 -11.91 -14.80
C ARG A 320 7.74 -12.47 -16.18
N PRO A 321 9.01 -12.65 -16.58
CA PRO A 321 9.37 -13.16 -17.91
C PRO A 321 8.74 -14.52 -18.27
N ALA A 322 8.43 -15.36 -17.29
CA ALA A 322 7.73 -16.63 -17.50
C ALA A 322 6.25 -16.46 -17.91
N MET A 323 5.67 -15.28 -17.71
CA MET A 323 4.28 -14.97 -18.05
C MET A 323 4.19 -14.39 -19.46
N SER A 324 3.18 -14.81 -20.23
CA SER A 324 2.92 -14.20 -21.54
C SER A 324 2.38 -12.78 -21.38
N VAL A 325 2.89 -11.85 -22.19
CA VAL A 325 2.45 -10.44 -22.19
C VAL A 325 0.94 -10.33 -22.45
N ARG A 326 0.43 -11.13 -23.40
CA ARG A 326 -1.00 -11.16 -23.75
C ARG A 326 -1.85 -11.56 -22.54
N LEU A 327 -1.47 -12.61 -21.82
CA LEU A 327 -2.21 -13.07 -20.65
C LEU A 327 -2.22 -12.01 -19.54
N TRP A 328 -1.07 -11.37 -19.29
CA TRP A 328 -0.98 -10.31 -18.29
C TRP A 328 -1.85 -9.10 -18.64
N LEU A 329 -1.82 -8.65 -19.91
CA LEU A 329 -2.63 -7.53 -20.39
C LEU A 329 -4.13 -7.83 -20.35
N VAL A 330 -4.55 -9.05 -20.74
CA VAL A 330 -5.95 -9.49 -20.63
C VAL A 330 -6.39 -9.52 -19.17
N SER A 331 -5.54 -10.02 -18.28
CA SER A 331 -5.84 -10.05 -16.84
C SER A 331 -5.99 -8.64 -16.25
N LEU A 332 -5.13 -7.70 -16.67
CA LEU A 332 -5.23 -6.30 -16.28
C LEU A 332 -6.53 -5.68 -16.81
N LEU A 333 -6.89 -5.94 -18.06
CA LEU A 333 -8.14 -5.47 -18.67
C LEU A 333 -9.36 -6.01 -17.92
N CYS A 334 -9.40 -7.30 -17.58
CA CYS A 334 -10.48 -7.89 -16.78
C CYS A 334 -10.64 -7.19 -15.42
N ALA A 335 -9.52 -6.91 -14.73
CA ALA A 335 -9.55 -6.19 -13.46
C ALA A 335 -10.02 -4.73 -13.62
N VAL A 336 -9.61 -4.04 -14.69
CA VAL A 336 -10.06 -2.68 -15.03
C VAL A 336 -11.57 -2.64 -15.35
N ILE A 337 -12.08 -3.62 -16.10
CA ILE A 337 -13.52 -3.71 -16.42
C ILE A 337 -14.33 -3.90 -15.13
N ALA A 338 -13.91 -4.81 -14.25
CA ALA A 338 -14.58 -5.03 -12.98
C ALA A 338 -14.55 -3.78 -12.08
N PHE A 339 -13.39 -3.11 -12.01
CA PHE A 339 -13.26 -1.83 -11.32
C PHE A 339 -14.18 -0.75 -11.89
N GLY A 340 -14.24 -0.62 -13.23
CA GLY A 340 -15.12 0.33 -13.90
C GLY A 340 -16.60 0.07 -13.61
N GLY A 341 -17.01 -1.20 -13.55
CA GLY A 341 -18.38 -1.59 -13.18
C GLY A 341 -18.74 -1.17 -11.76
N VAL A 342 -17.81 -1.29 -10.80
CA VAL A 342 -18.04 -0.85 -9.41
C VAL A 342 -18.10 0.68 -9.31
N GLY A 343 -17.30 1.40 -10.10
CA GLY A 343 -17.24 2.87 -10.07
C GLY A 343 -18.47 3.61 -10.60
N HIS A 344 -19.41 2.92 -11.27
CA HIS A 344 -20.65 3.52 -11.79
C HIS A 344 -21.77 3.63 -10.75
N TYR A 345 -21.60 3.01 -9.58
CA TYR A 345 -22.61 3.06 -8.53
C TYR A 345 -22.18 4.07 -7.46
N PRO A 346 -23.03 5.05 -7.12
CA PRO A 346 -22.72 5.97 -6.02
C PRO A 346 -22.58 5.17 -4.71
N PRO A 347 -21.67 5.61 -3.82
CA PRO A 347 -21.51 5.01 -2.49
C PRO A 347 -22.75 5.19 -1.61
#